data_AF-A0A2E5C2I1-F1
#
_entry.id   AF-A0A2E5C2I1-F1
#
_cell.length_a   1.000
_cell.length_b   1.000
_cell.length_c   1.000
_cell.angle_alpha   90.00
_cell.angle_beta   90.00
_cell.angle_gamma   90.00
#
_symmetry.space_group_name_H-M   'P 1'
#
loop_
_entity.id
_entity.type
_entity.pdbx_description
1 polymer ?
#
loop_
_entity_poly.entity_id
_entity_poly.type
_entity_poly.pdbx_seq_one_letter_code
_entity_poly.pdbx_strand_id
1 'polypeptide(L)'
;MVNKRMTESDLKLLLEKQQSLLEKLLDFSQRQLAENDSVGLDDLLSHKDKCFKELQEIDSMLQIWHQQYNRPLHTEEKKLDRLIQELMEKILLSEKEFEKIVGREKNAVSLQITQLGHQMQYRKESEHQRPQIKNMKT
;
A
#
# COMPACT_ATOMS: atom_id res chain seq x y z
N MET A 1 12.48 -29.22 -9.32
CA MET A 1 11.84 -29.12 -7.99
C MET A 1 10.67 -30.11 -7.98
N VAL A 2 10.50 -30.81 -6.86
CA VAL A 2 9.79 -32.08 -6.75
C VAL A 2 8.33 -31.97 -7.22
N ASN A 3 7.99 -32.80 -8.21
CA ASN A 3 6.64 -33.17 -8.65
C ASN A 3 5.86 -33.82 -7.49
N LYS A 4 5.47 -33.05 -6.47
CA LYS A 4 4.44 -33.46 -5.53
C LYS A 4 3.12 -33.03 -6.15
N ARG A 5 2.37 -33.97 -6.73
CA ARG A 5 1.02 -33.68 -7.23
C ARG A 5 0.23 -33.09 -6.07
N MET A 6 -0.22 -31.84 -6.22
CA MET A 6 -1.14 -31.23 -5.25
C MET A 6 -2.34 -32.15 -5.14
N THR A 7 -2.68 -32.51 -3.92
CA THR A 7 -3.81 -33.36 -3.59
C THR A 7 -5.08 -32.52 -3.50
N GLU A 8 -6.24 -33.19 -3.55
CA GLU A 8 -7.52 -32.51 -3.41
C GLU A 8 -7.69 -31.81 -2.05
N SER A 9 -7.06 -32.35 -0.99
CA SER A 9 -7.00 -31.73 0.34
C SER A 9 -6.15 -30.47 0.41
N ASP A 10 -5.28 -30.22 -0.58
CA ASP A 10 -4.40 -29.05 -0.57
C ASP A 10 -5.14 -27.76 -0.89
N LEU A 11 -6.31 -27.81 -1.56
CA LEU A 11 -7.09 -26.61 -1.87
C LEU A 11 -7.51 -25.87 -0.60
N LYS A 12 -8.09 -26.60 0.37
CA LYS A 12 -8.53 -26.00 1.63
C LYS A 12 -7.36 -25.35 2.37
N LEU A 13 -6.20 -26.00 2.40
CA LEU A 13 -4.99 -25.46 3.02
C LEU A 13 -4.49 -24.18 2.33
N LEU A 14 -4.58 -24.12 1.00
CA LEU A 14 -4.22 -22.91 0.24
C LEU A 14 -5.17 -21.76 0.56
N LEU A 15 -6.48 -22.02 0.60
CA LEU A 15 -7.49 -21.02 0.94
C LEU A 15 -7.32 -20.53 2.38
N GLU A 16 -7.07 -21.41 3.35
CA GLU A 16 -6.78 -21.03 4.74
C GLU A 16 -5.51 -20.18 4.83
N LYS A 17 -4.46 -20.53 4.08
CA LYS A 17 -3.23 -19.73 4.01
C LYS A 17 -3.48 -18.36 3.37
N GLN A 18 -4.25 -18.31 2.29
CA GLN A 18 -4.64 -17.05 1.63
C GLN A 18 -5.41 -16.15 2.59
N GLN A 19 -6.39 -16.69 3.30
CA GLN A 19 -7.16 -15.96 4.31
C GLN A 19 -6.22 -15.37 5.38
N SER A 20 -5.32 -16.17 5.95
CA SER A 20 -4.41 -15.70 7.01
C SER A 20 -3.48 -14.58 6.52
N LEU A 21 -3.00 -14.65 5.27
CA LEU A 21 -2.20 -13.58 4.68
C LEU A 21 -3.02 -12.31 4.46
N LEU A 22 -4.28 -12.43 4.02
CA LEU A 22 -5.17 -11.29 3.85
C LEU A 22 -5.54 -10.64 5.19
N GLU A 23 -5.74 -11.41 6.25
CA GLU A 23 -5.94 -10.87 7.61
C GLU A 23 -4.74 -10.03 8.07
N LYS A 24 -3.51 -10.53 7.85
CA LYS A 24 -2.29 -9.77 8.12
C LYS A 24 -2.19 -8.51 7.27
N LEU A 25 -2.52 -8.63 5.98
CA LEU A 25 -2.48 -7.51 5.06
C LEU A 25 -3.46 -6.42 5.50
N LEU A 26 -4.68 -6.80 5.91
CA LEU A 26 -5.67 -5.88 6.45
C LEU A 26 -5.18 -5.16 7.71
N ASP A 27 -4.54 -5.88 8.64
CA ASP A 27 -3.95 -5.28 9.84
C ASP A 27 -2.88 -4.23 9.47
N PHE A 28 -2.00 -4.53 8.51
CA PHE A 28 -1.05 -3.53 8.00
C PHE A 28 -1.76 -2.34 7.32
N SER A 29 -2.75 -2.60 6.46
CA SER A 29 -3.54 -1.58 5.77
C SER A 29 -4.28 -0.63 6.72
N GLN A 30 -4.63 -1.09 7.92
CA GLN A 30 -5.25 -0.27 8.94
C GLN A 30 -4.22 0.49 9.78
N ARG A 31 -3.10 -0.15 10.13
CA ARG A 31 -2.01 0.48 10.92
C ARG A 31 -1.39 1.67 10.20
N GLN A 32 -1.22 1.61 8.87
CA GLN A 32 -0.67 2.73 8.10
C GLN A 32 -1.51 4.02 8.22
N LEU A 33 -2.81 3.92 8.56
CA LEU A 33 -3.67 5.10 8.76
C LEU A 33 -3.35 5.84 10.07
N ALA A 34 -2.75 5.15 11.04
CA ALA A 34 -2.37 5.71 12.34
C ALA A 34 -0.88 6.06 12.41
N GLU A 35 -0.09 5.60 11.43
CA GLU A 35 1.35 5.79 11.42
C GLU A 35 1.70 7.22 10.97
N ASN A 36 2.43 7.94 11.81
CA ASN A 36 2.89 9.30 11.53
C ASN A 36 4.42 9.36 11.37
N ASP A 37 5.13 8.27 11.70
CA ASP A 37 6.56 8.14 11.50
C ASP A 37 6.86 7.55 10.12
N SER A 38 7.67 8.25 9.32
CA SER A 38 8.11 7.79 8.02
C SER A 38 8.87 6.46 8.08
N VAL A 39 9.65 6.22 9.15
CA VAL A 39 10.41 4.97 9.28
C VAL A 39 9.47 3.78 9.55
N GLY A 40 8.49 3.97 10.43
CA GLY A 40 7.46 2.97 10.70
C GLY A 40 6.62 2.64 9.47
N LEU A 41 6.32 3.66 8.65
CA LEU A 41 5.59 3.48 7.40
C LEU A 41 6.39 2.68 6.35
N ASP A 42 7.67 2.99 6.16
CA ASP A 42 8.56 2.27 5.22
C ASP A 42 8.69 0.78 5.58
N ASP A 43 8.84 0.48 6.88
CA ASP A 43 8.87 -0.89 7.39
C ASP A 43 7.53 -1.60 7.12
N LEU A 44 6.41 -0.93 7.36
CA LEU A 44 5.07 -1.48 7.13
C LEU A 44 4.83 -1.78 5.64
N LEU A 45 5.22 -0.86 4.75
CA LEU A 45 5.14 -1.08 3.30
C LEU A 45 5.98 -2.29 2.86
N SER A 46 7.19 -2.44 3.43
CA SER A 46 8.04 -3.60 3.19
C SER A 46 7.40 -4.91 3.63
N HIS A 47 6.65 -4.91 4.74
CA HIS A 47 5.89 -6.09 5.18
C HIS A 47 4.71 -6.41 4.26
N LYS A 48 3.98 -5.38 3.79
CA LYS A 48 2.90 -5.55 2.81
C LYS A 48 3.42 -6.16 1.51
N ASP A 49 4.55 -5.70 1.00
CA ASP A 49 5.17 -6.25 -0.21
C ASP A 49 5.54 -7.74 -0.06
N LYS A 50 6.03 -8.16 1.11
CA LYS A 50 6.28 -9.57 1.40
C LYS A 50 4.97 -10.37 1.38
N CYS A 51 3.92 -9.88 2.03
CA CYS A 51 2.60 -10.52 1.99
C CYS A 51 2.06 -10.64 0.57
N PHE A 52 2.20 -9.61 -0.26
CA PHE A 52 1.77 -9.65 -1.67
C PHE A 52 2.53 -10.70 -2.49
N LYS A 53 3.84 -10.84 -2.29
CA LYS A 53 4.62 -11.89 -2.97
C LYS A 53 4.13 -13.28 -2.58
N GLU A 54 3.89 -13.52 -1.29
CA GLU A 54 3.35 -14.80 -0.83
C GLU A 54 1.93 -15.07 -1.37
N LEU A 55 1.09 -14.03 -1.47
CA LEU A 55 -0.24 -14.15 -2.09
C LEU A 55 -0.15 -14.52 -3.57
N GLN A 56 0.76 -13.89 -4.33
CA GLN A 56 0.97 -14.23 -5.75
C GLN A 56 1.42 -15.68 -5.96
N GLU A 57 2.25 -16.21 -5.05
CA GLU A 57 2.63 -17.63 -5.07
C GLU A 57 1.41 -18.53 -4.82
N ILE A 58 0.55 -18.18 -3.86
CA ILE A 58 -0.68 -18.94 -3.57
C ILE A 58 -1.65 -18.87 -4.75
N ASP A 59 -1.85 -17.71 -5.36
CA ASP A 59 -2.73 -17.54 -6.52
C ASP A 59 -2.25 -18.42 -7.69
N SER A 60 -0.93 -18.50 -7.90
CA SER A 60 -0.33 -19.38 -8.91
C SER A 60 -0.61 -20.86 -8.59
N MET A 61 -0.50 -21.27 -7.33
CA MET A 61 -0.81 -22.64 -6.89
C MET A 61 -2.29 -22.96 -7.03
N LEU A 62 -3.19 -22.03 -6.67
CA LEU A 62 -4.64 -22.16 -6.82
C LEU A 62 -5.01 -22.31 -8.30
N GLN A 63 -4.40 -21.52 -9.19
CA GLN A 63 -4.63 -21.62 -10.63
C GLN A 63 -4.24 -23.01 -11.17
N ILE A 64 -3.07 -23.52 -10.77
CA ILE A 64 -2.63 -24.88 -11.14
C ILE A 64 -3.60 -25.94 -10.60
N TRP A 65 -4.04 -25.80 -9.36
CA TRP A 65 -4.99 -26.73 -8.75
C TRP A 65 -6.33 -26.74 -9.51
N HIS A 66 -6.88 -25.56 -9.82
CA HIS A 66 -8.12 -25.44 -10.58
C HIS A 66 -8.03 -26.06 -11.97
N GLN A 67 -6.90 -25.93 -12.66
CA GLN A 67 -6.67 -26.56 -13.95
C GLN A 67 -6.61 -28.10 -13.85
N GLN A 68 -6.07 -28.63 -12.76
CA GLN A 68 -5.91 -30.09 -12.57
C GLN A 68 -7.21 -30.80 -12.20
N TYR A 69 -7.97 -30.24 -11.25
CA TYR A 69 -9.15 -30.90 -10.69
C TYR A 69 -10.48 -30.41 -11.29
N ASN A 70 -10.52 -29.18 -11.81
CA ASN A 70 -11.67 -28.55 -12.48
C ASN A 70 -13.04 -28.90 -11.86
N ARG A 71 -13.14 -28.80 -10.53
CA ARG A 71 -14.35 -29.10 -9.77
C ARG A 71 -14.89 -27.88 -9.03
N PRO A 72 -16.20 -27.82 -8.74
CA PRO A 72 -16.75 -26.78 -7.89
C PRO A 72 -16.26 -26.90 -6.44
N LEU A 73 -16.23 -25.77 -5.73
CA LEU A 73 -15.89 -25.69 -4.32
C LEU A 73 -16.91 -26.43 -3.44
N HIS A 74 -16.43 -27.12 -2.41
CA HIS A 74 -17.24 -27.71 -1.36
C HIS A 74 -17.71 -26.65 -0.35
N THR A 75 -18.63 -27.03 0.55
CA THR A 75 -19.26 -26.10 1.50
C THR A 75 -18.26 -25.33 2.37
N GLU A 76 -17.20 -26.00 2.86
CA GLU A 76 -16.15 -25.34 3.66
C GLU A 76 -15.30 -24.39 2.83
N GLU A 77 -14.90 -24.83 1.64
CA GLU A 77 -14.12 -24.01 0.69
C GLU A 77 -14.92 -22.78 0.24
N LYS A 78 -16.23 -22.91 0.03
CA LYS A 78 -17.14 -21.78 -0.26
C LYS A 78 -17.23 -20.79 0.89
N LYS A 79 -17.13 -21.25 2.14
CA LYS A 79 -17.09 -20.34 3.31
C LYS A 79 -15.78 -19.56 3.32
N LEU A 80 -14.66 -20.24 3.10
CA LEU A 80 -13.34 -19.60 3.01
C LEU A 80 -13.30 -18.59 1.86
N ASP A 81 -13.79 -18.96 0.69
CA ASP A 81 -13.85 -18.06 -0.49
C ASP A 81 -14.65 -16.77 -0.20
N ARG A 82 -15.79 -16.88 0.48
CA ARG A 82 -16.56 -15.69 0.91
C ARG A 82 -15.79 -14.84 1.91
N LEU A 83 -15.14 -15.45 2.91
CA LEU A 83 -14.33 -14.72 3.88
C LEU A 83 -13.16 -13.99 3.21
N ILE A 84 -12.51 -14.64 2.24
CA ILE A 84 -11.46 -14.05 1.42
C ILE A 84 -11.98 -12.84 0.65
N GLN A 85 -13.15 -12.94 0.00
CA GLN A 85 -13.78 -11.82 -0.70
C GLN A 85 -14.07 -10.64 0.24
N GLU A 86 -14.66 -10.91 1.42
CA GLU A 86 -14.93 -9.88 2.43
C GLU A 86 -13.64 -9.20 2.93
N LEU A 87 -12.56 -9.96 3.12
CA LEU A 87 -11.26 -9.40 3.51
C LEU A 87 -10.69 -8.50 2.41
N MET A 88 -10.75 -8.94 1.14
CA MET A 88 -10.29 -8.13 0.00
C MET A 88 -11.06 -6.83 -0.13
N GLU A 89 -12.38 -6.83 0.08
CA GLU A 89 -13.18 -5.61 0.08
C GLU A 89 -12.76 -4.63 1.18
N LYS A 90 -12.54 -5.14 2.40
CA LYS A 90 -12.07 -4.32 3.53
C LYS A 90 -10.69 -3.72 3.27
N ILE A 91 -9.77 -4.52 2.73
CA ILE A 91 -8.43 -4.06 2.34
C ILE A 91 -8.55 -2.95 1.30
N LEU A 92 -9.34 -3.17 0.24
CA LEU A 92 -9.53 -2.18 -0.82
C LEU A 92 -10.07 -0.84 -0.28
N LEU A 93 -11.01 -0.88 0.65
CA LEU A 93 -11.53 0.34 1.29
C LEU A 93 -10.44 1.05 2.08
N SER A 94 -9.67 0.31 2.88
CA SER A 94 -8.55 0.84 3.67
C SER A 94 -7.47 1.48 2.79
N GLU A 95 -7.09 0.83 1.69
CA GLU A 95 -6.10 1.38 0.76
C GLU A 95 -6.59 2.63 0.03
N LYS A 96 -7.87 2.68 -0.37
CA LYS A 96 -8.46 3.89 -0.97
C LYS A 96 -8.50 5.06 0.00
N GLU A 97 -8.69 4.79 1.28
CA GLU A 97 -8.62 5.83 2.31
C GLU A 97 -7.20 6.34 2.47
N PHE A 98 -6.23 5.43 2.55
CA PHE A 98 -4.81 5.80 2.65
C PHE A 98 -4.33 6.57 1.41
N GLU A 99 -4.74 6.17 0.21
CA GLU A 99 -4.44 6.90 -1.04
C GLU A 99 -4.90 8.36 -0.97
N LYS A 100 -6.08 8.63 -0.39
CA LYS A 100 -6.56 10.02 -0.21
C LYS A 100 -5.70 10.80 0.76
N ILE A 101 -5.20 10.18 1.83
CA ILE A 101 -4.32 10.81 2.82
C ILE A 101 -3.00 11.20 2.14
N VAL A 102 -2.34 10.23 1.51
CA VAL A 102 -1.07 10.44 0.77
C VAL A 102 -1.25 11.51 -0.33
N GLY A 103 -2.38 11.49 -1.03
CA GLY A 103 -2.69 12.49 -2.05
C GLY A 103 -2.79 13.91 -1.49
N ARG A 104 -3.37 14.09 -0.29
CA ARG A 104 -3.44 15.40 0.39
C ARG A 104 -2.07 15.87 0.84
N GLU A 105 -1.26 14.98 1.40
CA GLU A 105 0.11 15.28 1.84
C GLU A 105 0.99 15.70 0.66
N LYS A 106 0.94 14.95 -0.45
CA LYS A 106 1.64 15.31 -1.69
C LYS A 106 1.27 16.72 -2.17
N ASN A 107 -0.02 17.08 -2.15
CA ASN A 107 -0.47 18.39 -2.57
C ASN A 107 0.03 19.50 -1.63
N ALA A 108 0.02 19.25 -0.32
CA ALA A 108 0.53 20.18 0.69
C ALA A 108 2.03 20.43 0.53
N VAL A 109 2.82 19.36 0.37
CA VAL A 109 4.28 19.47 0.13
C VAL A 109 4.55 20.21 -1.18
N SER A 110 3.81 19.91 -2.24
CA SER A 110 3.96 20.59 -3.54
C SER A 110 3.72 22.11 -3.40
N LEU A 111 2.68 22.52 -2.65
CA LEU A 111 2.40 23.93 -2.38
C LEU A 111 3.52 24.60 -1.58
N GLN A 112 4.05 23.93 -0.56
CA GLN A 112 5.16 24.44 0.24
C GLN A 112 6.43 24.65 -0.61
N ILE A 113 6.74 23.70 -1.50
CA ILE A 113 7.86 23.82 -2.45
C ILE A 113 7.67 25.04 -3.37
N THR A 114 6.48 25.23 -3.94
CA THR A 114 6.18 26.41 -4.77
C THR A 114 6.37 27.72 -4.01
N GLN A 115 5.87 27.79 -2.76
CA GLN A 115 6.03 28.98 -1.92
C GLN A 115 7.50 29.28 -1.61
N LEU A 116 8.29 28.25 -1.26
CA LEU A 116 9.73 28.39 -1.06
C LEU A 116 10.43 28.89 -2.32
N GLY A 117 10.05 28.38 -3.50
CA GLY A 117 10.55 28.85 -4.78
C GLY A 117 10.32 30.36 -4.98
N HIS A 118 9.09 30.83 -4.72
CA HIS A 118 8.77 32.26 -4.80
C HIS A 118 9.58 33.09 -3.79
N GLN A 119 9.73 32.62 -2.54
CA GLN A 119 10.53 33.30 -1.52
C GLN A 119 12.02 33.41 -1.90
N MET A 120 12.58 32.35 -2.48
CA MET A 120 13.96 32.35 -2.97
C MET A 120 14.15 33.30 -4.15
N GLN A 121 13.18 33.37 -5.07
CA GLN A 121 13.22 34.32 -6.18
C GLN A 121 13.14 35.78 -5.70
N TYR A 122 12.25 36.08 -4.75
CA TYR A 122 12.18 37.41 -4.14
C TYR A 122 13.53 37.83 -3.53
N ARG A 123 14.24 36.91 -2.86
CA ARG A 123 15.59 37.19 -2.35
C ARG A 123 16.58 37.52 -3.47
N LYS A 124 16.59 36.76 -4.57
CA LYS A 124 17.46 37.04 -5.73
C LYS A 124 17.20 38.42 -6.32
N GLU A 125 15.93 38.81 -6.47
CA GLU A 125 15.55 40.14 -6.98
C GLU A 125 15.94 41.25 -5.99
N SER A 126 15.79 41.02 -4.68
CA SER A 126 16.19 41.98 -3.65
C SER A 126 17.72 42.18 -3.51
N GLU A 127 18.55 41.18 -3.86
CA GLU A 127 20.01 41.34 -3.93
C GLU A 127 20.44 42.19 -5.14
N HIS A 128 19.69 42.13 -6.25
CA HIS A 128 19.98 42.92 -7.46
C HIS A 128 19.31 44.31 -7.45
N GLN A 129 18.31 44.53 -6.60
CA GLN A 129 17.53 45.77 -6.52
C GLN A 129 17.50 46.39 -5.12
N ARG A 130 18.58 46.34 -4.33
CA ARG A 130 18.69 47.28 -3.21
C ARG A 130 18.96 48.67 -3.77
N PRO A 131 18.02 49.65 -3.68
CA PRO A 131 18.41 51.03 -3.88
C PRO A 131 19.40 51.36 -2.77
N GLN A 132 20.57 51.90 -3.14
CA GLN A 132 21.46 52.50 -2.16
C GLN A 132 20.67 53.62 -1.48
N ILE A 133 20.24 53.40 -0.23
CA ILE A 133 19.71 54.46 0.61
C ILE A 133 20.88 55.41 0.84
N LYS A 134 20.99 56.42 -0.02
CA LYS A 134 21.91 57.54 0.19
C LYS A 134 21.46 58.20 1.48
N ASN A 135 22.25 58.05 2.53
CA ASN A 135 22.10 58.79 3.78
C ASN A 135 21.89 60.27 3.44
N MET A 136 20.66 60.77 3.64
CA MET A 136 20.40 62.21 3.61
C MET A 136 21.13 62.80 4.80
N LYS A 137 22.20 63.56 4.53
CA LYS A 137 22.87 64.39 5.52
C LYS A 137 21.85 65.39 6.07
N THR A 138 21.65 65.36 7.38
CA THR A 138 21.02 66.45 8.14
C THR A 138 22.05 67.55 8.35
#